data_AF-A0A074LJP2-F1
#
_entry.id   AF-A0A074LJP2-F1
#
_cell.length_a   1.000
_cell.length_b   1.000
_cell.length_c   1.000
_cell.angle_alpha   90.00
_cell.angle_beta   90.00
_cell.angle_gamma   90.00
#
_symmetry.space_group_name_H-M   'P 1'
#
loop_
_entity.id
_entity.type
_entity.pdbx_description
1 polymer ?
#
loop_
_entity_poly.entity_id
_entity_poly.type
_entity_poly.pdbx_seq_one_letter_code
_entity_poly.pdbx_strand_id
1 'polypeptide(L)'
;MKKIIALPIAASILFTTVGTANATQSTPTIPPLVEGTAPQKTVKQDIKYTAEGNKVVSFSVEYPRDPKASIAVKPKQKVDSFTFTKDGDIFENGVKLDLTKYASEQFYAQKPTLQSGGSSWLTYYDEYSPGYFEMYGYPDANFFMDYSIGSKLSAYSNYTFKVSSFITYATDVANQRAGIVQNGAALMTTLGITVLTAATVIGALGGAGTAAVLAYNIYDDSNSGHASMKNAYSVLQSY
;
A
#
# COMPACT_ATOMS: atom_id res chain seq x y z
N MET A 1 -18.95 61.23 -17.07
CA MET A 1 -18.94 59.92 -16.39
C MET A 1 -19.57 58.89 -17.34
N LYS A 2 -18.75 58.04 -18.00
CA LYS A 2 -19.21 57.00 -18.93
C LYS A 2 -19.26 55.67 -18.17
N LYS A 3 -20.46 55.09 -18.02
CA LYS A 3 -20.66 53.70 -17.56
C LYS A 3 -20.23 52.76 -18.69
N ILE A 4 -19.24 51.91 -18.44
CA ILE A 4 -18.95 50.73 -19.26
C ILE A 4 -19.54 49.53 -18.51
N ILE A 5 -20.59 48.95 -19.08
CA ILE A 5 -21.20 47.70 -18.63
C ILE A 5 -20.47 46.60 -19.40
N ALA A 6 -19.73 45.74 -18.70
CA ALA A 6 -19.12 44.54 -19.27
C ALA A 6 -20.21 43.48 -19.52
N LEU A 7 -20.32 43.03 -20.76
CA LEU A 7 -21.07 41.83 -21.15
C LEU A 7 -20.17 40.59 -20.98
N PRO A 8 -20.65 39.47 -20.44
CA PRO A 8 -19.88 38.23 -20.42
C PRO A 8 -19.85 37.58 -21.81
N ILE A 9 -18.65 37.31 -22.30
CA ILE A 9 -18.41 36.51 -23.51
C ILE A 9 -18.68 35.05 -23.15
N ALA A 10 -19.79 34.49 -23.63
CA ALA A 10 -20.06 33.06 -23.57
C ALA A 10 -19.15 32.34 -24.59
N ALA A 11 -18.16 31.62 -24.10
CA ALA A 11 -17.36 30.71 -24.92
C ALA A 11 -18.13 29.39 -25.08
N SER A 12 -18.72 29.18 -26.26
CA SER A 12 -19.23 27.88 -26.70
C SER A 12 -18.05 26.92 -26.90
N ILE A 13 -17.94 25.90 -26.05
CA ILE A 13 -17.00 24.79 -26.28
C ILE A 13 -17.73 23.74 -27.10
N LEU A 14 -17.29 23.56 -28.36
CA LEU A 14 -17.72 22.44 -29.20
C LEU A 14 -17.25 21.12 -28.58
N PHE A 15 -18.18 20.21 -28.31
CA PHE A 15 -17.86 18.81 -28.07
C PHE A 15 -17.51 18.14 -29.40
N THR A 16 -16.24 17.81 -29.58
CA THR A 16 -15.80 16.83 -30.58
C THR A 16 -15.72 15.46 -29.93
N THR A 17 -16.23 14.46 -30.63
CA THR A 17 -16.36 13.06 -30.24
C THR A 17 -15.04 12.44 -29.76
N VAL A 18 -15.09 11.79 -28.60
CA VAL A 18 -13.94 11.13 -27.95
C VAL A 18 -13.61 9.84 -28.69
N GLY A 19 -12.46 9.82 -29.37
CA GLY A 19 -11.77 8.58 -29.70
C GLY A 19 -11.20 7.96 -28.41
N THR A 20 -11.35 6.65 -28.25
CA THR A 20 -10.79 5.85 -27.15
C THR A 20 -9.25 5.88 -27.19
N ALA A 21 -8.65 6.86 -26.53
CA ALA A 21 -7.21 6.92 -26.33
C ALA A 21 -6.79 5.96 -25.20
N ASN A 22 -6.35 4.75 -25.55
CA ASN A 22 -5.57 3.89 -24.66
C ASN A 22 -4.17 4.53 -24.50
N ALA A 23 -3.97 5.32 -23.45
CA ALA A 23 -2.65 5.84 -23.10
C ALA A 23 -1.91 4.80 -22.23
N THR A 24 -1.08 3.98 -22.85
CA THR A 24 -0.11 3.14 -22.13
C THR A 24 1.09 4.02 -21.75
N GLN A 25 1.17 4.46 -20.49
CA GLN A 25 2.27 5.29 -20.02
C GLN A 25 3.43 4.40 -19.53
N SER A 26 4.66 4.70 -19.97
CA SER A 26 5.86 3.95 -19.64
C SER A 26 6.30 4.12 -18.18
N THR A 27 6.88 3.05 -17.64
CA THR A 27 7.28 2.82 -16.25
C THR A 27 8.32 3.83 -15.75
N PRO A 28 8.10 4.53 -14.62
CA PRO A 28 9.18 5.21 -13.92
C PRO A 28 10.09 4.18 -13.22
N THR A 29 11.39 4.24 -13.48
CA THR A 29 12.41 3.40 -12.82
C THR A 29 12.76 4.03 -11.46
N ILE A 30 12.53 3.31 -10.36
CA ILE A 30 12.86 3.76 -9.00
C ILE A 30 14.35 3.45 -8.72
N PRO A 31 15.13 4.36 -8.09
CA PRO A 31 16.55 4.14 -7.77
C PRO A 31 16.80 2.90 -6.90
N PRO A 32 18.02 2.32 -6.96
CA PRO A 32 18.33 1.05 -6.32
C PRO A 32 18.24 1.10 -4.80
N LEU A 33 17.81 -0.05 -4.30
CA LEU A 33 17.65 -0.41 -2.90
C LEU A 33 19.01 -0.54 -2.20
N VAL A 34 19.13 0.01 -0.99
CA VAL A 34 20.28 -0.24 -0.09
C VAL A 34 20.13 -1.64 0.51
N GLU A 35 21.25 -2.37 0.62
CA GLU A 35 21.40 -3.81 0.94
C GLU A 35 20.36 -4.45 1.88
N GLY A 36 19.84 -5.61 1.46
CA GLY A 36 18.95 -6.49 2.24
C GLY A 36 17.53 -6.65 1.67
N THR A 37 17.26 -6.07 0.52
CA THR A 37 15.89 -5.75 0.09
C THR A 37 15.14 -6.87 -0.61
N ALA A 38 13.86 -6.93 -0.27
CA ALA A 38 12.85 -7.72 -0.96
C ALA A 38 12.96 -7.56 -2.49
N PRO A 39 12.62 -8.61 -3.25
CA PRO A 39 12.63 -8.58 -4.71
C PRO A 39 11.93 -7.33 -5.27
N GLN A 40 12.59 -6.59 -6.18
CA GLN A 40 12.00 -5.41 -6.83
C GLN A 40 10.74 -5.79 -7.63
N LYS A 41 9.56 -5.47 -7.08
CA LYS A 41 8.28 -5.59 -7.79
C LYS A 41 8.18 -4.52 -8.88
N THR A 42 7.76 -4.90 -10.08
CA THR A 42 7.43 -3.94 -11.15
C THR A 42 5.94 -3.66 -11.13
N VAL A 43 5.56 -2.39 -11.04
CA VAL A 43 4.15 -1.96 -11.04
C VAL A 43 3.84 -1.24 -12.35
N LYS A 44 2.82 -1.72 -13.06
CA LYS A 44 2.29 -1.11 -14.28
C LYS A 44 0.91 -0.53 -14.00
N GLN A 45 0.64 0.67 -14.48
CA GLN A 45 -0.66 1.34 -14.35
C GLN A 45 -1.38 1.37 -15.70
N ASP A 46 -2.67 1.05 -15.70
CA ASP A 46 -3.57 1.21 -16.84
C ASP A 46 -4.77 2.07 -16.41
N ILE A 47 -5.21 2.98 -17.26
CA ILE A 47 -6.32 3.89 -16.98
C ILE A 47 -7.34 3.80 -18.10
N LYS A 48 -8.60 3.54 -17.73
CA LYS A 48 -9.74 3.46 -18.64
C LYS A 48 -10.91 4.29 -18.11
N TYR A 49 -11.85 4.59 -18.99
CA TYR A 49 -13.12 5.22 -18.63
C TYR A 49 -14.27 4.33 -19.08
N THR A 50 -15.27 4.12 -18.21
CA THR A 50 -16.49 3.38 -18.56
C THR A 50 -17.43 4.23 -19.40
N ALA A 51 -18.46 3.61 -20.00
CA ALA A 51 -19.48 4.33 -20.76
C ALA A 51 -20.26 5.33 -19.89
N GLU A 52 -20.40 5.03 -18.60
CA GLU A 52 -21.02 5.90 -17.59
C GLU A 52 -20.10 7.06 -17.18
N GLY A 53 -18.85 7.06 -17.65
CA GLY A 53 -17.83 8.07 -17.36
C GLY A 53 -17.12 7.88 -16.02
N ASN A 54 -17.14 6.67 -15.45
CA ASN A 54 -16.34 6.34 -14.27
C ASN A 54 -14.88 6.11 -14.70
N LYS A 55 -13.92 6.52 -13.86
CA LYS A 55 -12.50 6.27 -14.11
C LYS A 55 -12.12 4.94 -13.48
N VAL A 56 -11.51 4.05 -14.26
CA VAL A 56 -10.98 2.76 -13.79
C VAL A 56 -9.46 2.81 -13.88
N VAL A 57 -8.78 2.62 -12.75
CA VAL A 57 -7.33 2.56 -12.65
C VAL A 57 -6.92 1.16 -12.23
N SER A 58 -6.17 0.46 -13.06
CA SER A 58 -5.69 -0.89 -12.78
C SER A 58 -4.18 -0.89 -12.56
N PHE A 59 -3.74 -1.57 -11.51
CA PHE A 59 -2.32 -1.79 -11.20
C PHE A 59 -1.99 -3.26 -11.40
N SER A 60 -1.01 -3.55 -12.26
CA SER A 60 -0.46 -4.88 -12.44
C SER A 60 0.91 -4.97 -11.80
N VAL A 61 1.06 -5.88 -10.84
CA VAL A 61 2.32 -6.14 -10.13
C VAL A 61 2.96 -7.39 -10.67
N GLU A 62 4.20 -7.28 -11.13
CA GLU A 62 5.05 -8.39 -11.53
C GLU A 62 6.14 -8.56 -10.47
N TYR A 63 6.13 -9.72 -9.81
CA TYR A 63 7.20 -10.10 -8.89
C TYR A 63 8.34 -10.75 -9.69
N PRO A 64 9.61 -10.37 -9.43
CA PRO A 64 10.74 -10.94 -10.14
C PRO A 64 10.85 -12.43 -9.82
N ARG A 65 11.34 -13.18 -10.81
CA ARG A 65 11.53 -14.62 -10.70
C ARG A 65 12.54 -14.92 -9.59
N ASP A 66 12.25 -15.89 -8.73
CA ASP A 66 13.25 -16.43 -7.82
C ASP A 66 14.40 -17.04 -8.65
N PRO A 67 15.63 -16.52 -8.57
CA PRO A 67 16.75 -17.04 -9.34
C PRO A 67 17.10 -18.48 -8.98
N LYS A 68 16.61 -19.01 -7.84
CA LYS A 68 16.80 -20.41 -7.42
C LYS A 68 15.71 -21.35 -7.92
N ALA A 69 14.64 -20.84 -8.55
CA ALA A 69 13.59 -21.67 -9.12
C ALA A 69 14.05 -22.32 -10.44
N SER A 70 14.39 -23.60 -10.36
CA SER A 70 14.85 -24.47 -11.45
C SER A 70 13.80 -24.75 -12.55
N ILE A 71 12.57 -24.27 -12.38
CA ILE A 71 11.47 -24.42 -13.33
C ILE A 71 11.11 -23.04 -13.88
N ALA A 72 10.75 -22.94 -15.16
CA ALA A 72 10.22 -21.72 -15.78
C ALA A 72 8.83 -21.39 -15.20
N VAL A 73 8.79 -20.92 -13.96
CA VAL A 73 7.57 -20.43 -13.32
C VAL A 73 7.28 -19.06 -13.90
N LYS A 74 6.09 -18.88 -14.48
CA LYS A 74 5.61 -17.56 -14.93
C LYS A 74 5.65 -16.60 -13.74
N PRO A 75 6.06 -15.33 -13.92
CA PRO A 75 6.03 -14.36 -12.84
C PRO A 75 4.61 -14.29 -12.26
N LYS A 76 4.52 -14.27 -10.92
CA LYS A 76 3.24 -14.08 -10.23
C LYS A 76 2.74 -12.69 -10.59
N GLN A 77 1.52 -12.61 -11.11
CA GLN A 77 0.88 -11.34 -11.47
C GLN A 77 -0.29 -11.10 -10.53
N LYS A 78 -0.28 -9.95 -9.84
CA LYS A 78 -1.43 -9.42 -9.10
C LYS A 78 -2.02 -8.28 -9.93
N VAL A 79 -3.34 -8.23 -10.06
CA VAL A 79 -4.02 -7.10 -10.69
C VAL A 79 -5.07 -6.58 -9.73
N ASP A 80 -4.91 -5.34 -9.30
CA ASP A 80 -5.91 -4.62 -8.51
C ASP A 80 -6.53 -3.52 -9.38
N SER A 81 -7.85 -3.36 -9.29
CA SER A 81 -8.60 -2.37 -10.05
C SER A 81 -9.36 -1.44 -9.11
N PHE A 82 -9.19 -0.13 -9.31
CA PHE A 82 -9.88 0.92 -8.57
C PHE A 82 -10.82 1.68 -9.50
N THR A 83 -12.12 1.65 -9.20
CA THR A 83 -13.12 2.43 -9.93
C THR A 83 -13.50 3.66 -9.12
N PHE A 84 -13.29 4.84 -9.69
CA PHE A 84 -13.67 6.14 -9.15
C PHE A 84 -14.93 6.61 -9.86
N THR A 85 -16.02 6.75 -9.12
CA THR A 85 -17.29 7.25 -9.65
C THR A 85 -17.33 8.77 -9.64
N LYS A 86 -18.27 9.34 -10.40
CA LYS A 86 -18.52 10.79 -10.41
C LYS A 86 -18.98 11.32 -9.06
N ASP A 87 -19.62 10.48 -8.25
CA ASP A 87 -20.13 10.83 -6.92
C ASP A 87 -19.05 10.77 -5.84
N GLY A 88 -17.80 10.43 -6.21
CA GLY A 88 -16.66 10.34 -5.30
C GLY A 88 -16.53 8.99 -4.59
N ASP A 89 -17.35 8.01 -4.93
CA ASP A 89 -17.20 6.64 -4.43
C ASP A 89 -16.01 5.95 -5.10
N ILE A 90 -15.31 5.14 -4.31
CA ILE A 90 -14.16 4.36 -4.77
C ILE A 90 -14.44 2.88 -4.51
N PHE A 91 -14.22 2.05 -5.54
CA PHE A 91 -14.40 0.61 -5.46
C PHE A 91 -13.07 -0.09 -5.76
N GLU A 92 -12.61 -0.94 -4.86
CA GLU A 92 -11.50 -1.86 -5.10
C GLU A 92 -12.07 -3.21 -5.56
N ASN A 93 -11.71 -3.66 -6.76
CA ASN A 93 -12.13 -4.94 -7.32
C ASN A 93 -13.66 -5.17 -7.23
N GLY A 94 -14.44 -4.09 -7.36
CA GLY A 94 -15.91 -4.10 -7.28
C GLY A 94 -16.49 -3.93 -5.88
N VAL A 95 -15.67 -3.87 -4.83
CA VAL A 95 -16.09 -3.65 -3.44
C VAL A 95 -15.90 -2.18 -3.06
N LYS A 96 -16.95 -1.53 -2.58
CA LYS A 96 -16.89 -0.13 -2.15
C LYS A 96 -15.95 0.02 -0.96
N LEU A 97 -14.98 0.95 -1.07
CA LEU A 97 -14.10 1.32 0.02
C LEU A 97 -14.83 2.24 1.00
N ASP A 98 -14.69 1.97 2.29
CA ASP A 98 -15.18 2.84 3.35
C ASP A 98 -14.15 3.93 3.65
N LEU A 99 -14.29 5.07 2.97
CA LEU A 99 -13.38 6.20 3.10
C LEU A 99 -13.41 6.84 4.50
N THR A 100 -14.46 6.61 5.28
CA THR A 100 -14.57 7.19 6.62
C THR A 100 -13.53 6.60 7.59
N LYS A 101 -13.09 5.37 7.35
CA LYS A 101 -12.01 4.72 8.11
C LYS A 101 -10.66 5.40 7.93
N TYR A 102 -10.43 6.00 6.75
CA TYR A 102 -9.12 6.53 6.36
C TYR A 102 -8.98 8.05 6.58
N ALA A 103 -10.08 8.75 6.88
CA ALA A 103 -10.13 10.20 6.84
C ALA A 103 -9.25 10.90 7.89
N SER A 104 -9.04 10.28 9.06
CA SER A 104 -8.28 10.85 10.18
C SER A 104 -6.87 10.29 10.33
N GLU A 105 -6.51 9.28 9.54
CA GLU A 105 -5.24 8.59 9.73
C GLU A 105 -4.10 9.34 9.06
N GLN A 106 -3.12 9.72 9.88
CA GLN A 106 -1.94 10.45 9.47
C GLN A 106 -0.72 9.54 9.54
N PHE A 107 0.19 9.75 8.60
CA PHE A 107 1.46 9.04 8.55
C PHE A 107 2.44 9.63 9.56
N TYR A 108 2.91 8.80 10.47
CA TYR A 108 4.00 9.10 11.39
C TYR A 108 5.18 8.22 11.02
N ALA A 109 6.31 8.82 10.63
CA ALA A 109 7.54 8.06 10.38
C ALA A 109 8.14 7.55 11.71
N GLN A 110 7.48 6.56 12.34
CA GLN A 110 7.97 5.84 13.52
C GLN A 110 9.32 5.20 13.18
N LYS A 111 10.32 5.43 14.02
CA LYS A 111 11.63 4.77 13.86
C LYS A 111 11.52 3.32 14.31
N PRO A 112 11.94 2.33 13.49
CA PRO A 112 12.04 0.95 13.92
C PRO A 112 12.97 0.83 15.13
N THR A 113 12.46 0.31 16.24
CA THR A 113 13.29 -0.19 17.34
C THR A 113 13.31 -1.71 17.21
N LEU A 114 14.41 -2.25 16.68
CA LEU A 114 14.63 -3.69 16.61
C LEU A 114 15.05 -4.18 18.00
N GLN A 115 14.09 -4.66 18.77
CA GLN A 115 14.32 -5.56 19.91
C GLN A 115 13.91 -6.94 19.42
N SER A 116 14.85 -7.57 18.70
CA SER A 116 14.75 -8.82 17.92
C SER A 116 13.52 -8.93 16.97
N GLY A 117 13.64 -9.69 15.88
CA GLY A 117 12.95 -9.45 14.60
C GLY A 117 11.46 -9.02 14.62
N GLY A 118 11.10 -8.13 13.70
CA GLY A 118 9.73 -7.59 13.56
C GLY A 118 9.62 -6.10 13.84
N SER A 119 8.42 -5.65 14.19
CA SER A 119 8.12 -4.26 14.60
C SER A 119 7.51 -4.27 16.01
N SER A 120 8.21 -3.69 16.99
CA SER A 120 7.89 -3.81 18.42
C SER A 120 6.50 -3.30 18.82
N TRP A 121 5.92 -2.39 18.04
CA TRP A 121 4.58 -1.87 18.27
C TRP A 121 3.49 -2.60 17.46
N LEU A 122 3.82 -3.66 16.72
CA LEU A 122 2.88 -4.41 15.85
C LEU A 122 2.98 -5.93 16.04
N THR A 123 4.11 -6.51 15.69
CA THR A 123 4.35 -7.95 15.69
C THR A 123 5.86 -8.16 15.74
N TYR A 124 6.35 -8.80 16.81
CA TYR A 124 7.77 -8.95 17.06
C TYR A 124 8.06 -10.18 17.91
N TYR A 125 9.33 -10.58 17.97
CA TYR A 125 9.77 -11.70 18.80
C TYR A 125 11.18 -11.48 19.34
N ASP A 126 11.42 -12.00 20.55
CA ASP A 126 12.71 -12.04 21.21
C ASP A 126 13.19 -13.47 21.36
N GLU A 127 14.44 -13.75 21.00
CA GLU A 127 15.10 -15.03 21.32
C GLU A 127 15.85 -14.89 22.65
N TYR A 128 15.29 -15.45 23.72
CA TYR A 128 15.92 -15.38 25.07
C TYR A 128 17.13 -16.31 25.19
N SER A 129 17.05 -17.46 24.53
CA SER A 129 18.12 -18.46 24.49
C SER A 129 18.04 -19.21 23.17
N PRO A 130 19.13 -19.83 22.68
CA PRO A 130 19.14 -20.52 21.40
C PRO A 130 17.96 -21.48 21.22
N GLY A 131 17.07 -21.16 20.29
CA GLY A 131 15.89 -21.96 19.98
C GLY A 131 14.67 -21.73 20.90
N TYR A 132 14.68 -20.73 21.79
CA TYR A 132 13.54 -20.39 22.66
C TYR A 132 13.12 -18.94 22.50
N PHE A 133 11.87 -18.75 22.10
CA PHE A 133 11.34 -17.48 21.61
C PHE A 133 10.17 -17.01 22.46
N GLU A 134 10.14 -15.71 22.72
CA GLU A 134 8.97 -14.97 23.17
C GLU A 134 8.40 -14.20 21.97
N MET A 135 7.12 -14.37 21.72
CA MET A 135 6.45 -13.84 20.53
C MET A 135 5.32 -12.93 20.96
N TYR A 136 5.17 -11.79 20.30
CA TYR A 136 4.17 -10.76 20.60
C TYR A 136 3.46 -10.28 19.35
N GLY A 137 2.14 -10.17 19.40
CA GLY A 137 1.36 -9.72 18.25
C GLY A 137 0.09 -9.00 18.65
N TYR A 138 -0.27 -8.00 17.85
CA TYR A 138 -1.57 -7.34 17.86
C TYR A 138 -2.41 -7.84 16.69
N PRO A 139 -3.76 -7.82 16.80
CA PRO A 139 -4.62 -8.34 15.75
C PRO A 139 -4.64 -7.43 14.52
N ASP A 140 -4.40 -6.12 14.68
CA ASP A 140 -4.48 -5.15 13.61
C ASP A 140 -3.67 -3.87 13.91
N ALA A 141 -3.65 -2.91 12.98
CA ALA A 141 -3.01 -1.60 13.10
C ALA A 141 -3.82 -0.51 12.39
N ASN A 142 -3.35 0.73 12.39
CA ASN A 142 -3.84 1.73 11.44
C ASN A 142 -3.25 1.50 10.03
N PHE A 143 -3.77 2.18 9.01
CA PHE A 143 -3.39 2.07 7.60
C PHE A 143 -1.88 2.16 7.37
N PHE A 144 -1.20 3.08 8.06
CA PHE A 144 0.25 3.25 7.92
C PHE A 144 1.09 2.32 8.80
N MET A 145 0.43 1.49 9.62
CA MET A 145 1.07 0.58 10.56
C MET A 145 1.96 1.30 11.59
N ASP A 146 1.55 2.50 12.00
CA ASP A 146 2.24 3.36 12.97
C ASP A 146 1.89 3.06 14.41
N TYR A 147 0.75 2.44 14.64
CA TYR A 147 0.33 1.95 15.95
C TYR A 147 -0.60 0.74 15.81
N SER A 148 -0.50 -0.18 16.76
CA SER A 148 -1.38 -1.33 16.87
C SER A 148 -2.81 -0.96 17.28
N ILE A 149 -3.76 -1.79 16.85
CA ILE A 149 -5.16 -1.77 17.29
C ILE A 149 -5.49 -3.11 17.93
N GLY A 150 -6.26 -3.08 19.02
CA GLY A 150 -6.71 -4.27 19.74
C GLY A 150 -5.75 -4.77 20.83
N SER A 151 -6.08 -5.91 21.42
CA SER A 151 -5.34 -6.48 22.54
C SER A 151 -4.10 -7.25 22.09
N LYS A 152 -2.95 -6.99 22.73
CA LYS A 152 -1.72 -7.76 22.51
C LYS A 152 -1.86 -9.19 23.02
N LEU A 153 -1.42 -10.16 22.24
CA LEU A 153 -1.14 -11.53 22.70
C LEU A 153 0.36 -11.77 22.82
N SER A 154 0.72 -12.70 23.68
CA SER A 154 2.10 -13.15 23.86
C SER A 154 2.15 -14.66 24.07
N ALA A 155 3.18 -15.31 23.54
CA ALA A 155 3.44 -16.73 23.77
C ALA A 155 4.95 -17.01 23.85
N TYR A 156 5.31 -18.06 24.59
CA TYR A 156 6.68 -18.54 24.70
C TYR A 156 6.77 -19.96 24.16
N SER A 157 7.78 -20.23 23.33
CA SER A 157 7.93 -21.57 22.78
C SER A 157 9.34 -21.87 22.29
N ASN A 158 9.71 -23.14 22.31
CA ASN A 158 10.87 -23.62 21.59
C ASN A 158 10.62 -23.55 20.07
N TYR A 159 11.69 -23.56 19.28
CA TYR A 159 11.61 -23.52 17.83
C TYR A 159 10.74 -24.67 17.30
N THR A 160 9.65 -24.29 16.66
CA THR A 160 8.66 -25.20 16.05
C THR A 160 8.20 -24.60 14.72
N PHE A 161 7.42 -25.36 13.95
CA PHE A 161 6.82 -24.84 12.71
C PHE A 161 5.93 -23.60 12.97
N LYS A 162 5.27 -23.52 14.14
CA LYS A 162 4.47 -22.37 14.55
C LYS A 162 5.35 -21.14 14.80
N VAL A 163 6.43 -21.29 15.57
CA VAL A 163 7.41 -20.22 15.80
C VAL A 163 8.02 -19.75 14.48
N SER A 164 8.43 -20.67 13.61
CA SER A 164 8.99 -20.32 12.28
C SER A 164 8.00 -19.54 11.42
N SER A 165 6.73 -19.93 11.42
CA SER A 165 5.66 -19.20 10.73
C SER A 165 5.47 -17.80 11.32
N PHE A 166 5.44 -17.69 12.65
CA PHE A 166 5.33 -16.41 13.34
C PHE A 166 6.49 -15.47 12.99
N ILE A 167 7.73 -15.95 13.04
CA ILE A 167 8.93 -15.18 12.66
C ILE A 167 8.84 -14.67 11.23
N THR A 168 8.34 -15.50 10.30
CA THR A 168 8.13 -15.11 8.90
C THR A 168 7.12 -13.96 8.82
N TYR A 169 5.96 -14.09 9.47
CA TYR A 169 4.95 -13.04 9.47
C TYR A 169 5.42 -11.75 10.14
N ALA A 170 6.15 -11.84 11.25
CA ALA A 170 6.73 -10.67 11.92
C ALA A 170 7.73 -9.94 11.02
N THR A 171 8.56 -10.69 10.28
CA THR A 171 9.50 -10.16 9.29
C THR A 171 8.76 -9.47 8.15
N ASP A 172 7.69 -10.09 7.63
CA ASP A 172 6.86 -9.50 6.58
C ASP A 172 6.23 -8.17 7.04
N VAL A 173 5.68 -8.13 8.26
CA VAL A 173 5.13 -6.90 8.87
C VAL A 173 6.17 -5.77 8.89
N ALA A 174 7.39 -6.06 9.34
CA ALA A 174 8.47 -5.08 9.37
C ALA A 174 8.87 -4.61 7.97
N ASN A 175 8.95 -5.53 7.00
CA ASN A 175 9.28 -5.20 5.61
C ASN A 175 8.20 -4.31 4.97
N GLN A 176 6.91 -4.62 5.19
CA GLN A 176 5.82 -3.80 4.67
C GLN A 176 5.84 -2.41 5.32
N ARG A 177 6.05 -2.31 6.63
CA ARG A 177 6.18 -1.01 7.29
C ARG A 177 7.33 -0.20 6.71
N ALA A 178 8.48 -0.81 6.46
CA ALA A 178 9.62 -0.14 5.82
C ALA A 178 9.26 0.38 4.41
N GLY A 179 8.55 -0.42 3.62
CA GLY A 179 7.99 -0.01 2.32
C GLY A 179 7.07 1.21 2.44
N ILE A 180 6.16 1.21 3.42
CA ILE A 180 5.29 2.36 3.72
C ILE A 180 6.11 3.60 4.09
N VAL A 181 7.17 3.49 4.91
CA VAL A 181 8.02 4.66 5.23
C VAL A 181 8.61 5.27 3.97
N GLN A 182 9.26 4.41 3.17
CA GLN A 182 10.00 4.85 1.99
C GLN A 182 9.06 5.46 0.94
N ASN A 183 7.99 4.75 0.60
CA ASN A 183 7.02 5.22 -0.38
C ASN A 183 6.25 6.44 0.13
N GLY A 184 5.96 6.50 1.43
CA GLY A 184 5.31 7.66 2.06
C GLY A 184 6.13 8.93 1.91
N ALA A 185 7.42 8.89 2.23
CA ALA A 185 8.32 10.03 2.07
C ALA A 185 8.46 10.47 0.59
N ALA A 186 8.55 9.50 -0.33
CA ALA A 186 8.62 9.78 -1.76
C ALA A 186 7.31 10.39 -2.29
N LEU A 187 6.16 9.91 -1.84
CA LEU A 187 4.85 10.42 -2.25
C LEU A 187 4.64 11.85 -1.75
N MET A 188 5.00 12.12 -0.49
CA MET A 188 4.96 13.47 0.07
C MET A 188 5.77 14.47 -0.75
N THR A 189 6.99 14.06 -1.13
CA THR A 189 7.87 14.87 -2.00
C THR A 189 7.25 15.08 -3.37
N THR A 190 6.71 14.01 -3.97
CA THR A 190 6.09 14.04 -5.31
C THR A 190 4.86 14.95 -5.36
N LEU A 191 4.07 14.96 -4.30
CA LEU A 191 2.86 15.79 -4.18
C LEU A 191 3.15 17.20 -3.66
N GLY A 192 4.36 17.47 -3.17
CA GLY A 192 4.71 18.74 -2.55
C GLY A 192 3.95 19.00 -1.23
N ILE A 193 3.62 17.95 -0.49
CA ILE A 193 2.87 18.02 0.77
C ILE A 193 3.76 17.71 1.97
N THR A 194 3.42 18.29 3.12
CA THR A 194 4.16 18.10 4.38
C THR A 194 3.52 17.09 5.32
N VAL A 195 2.26 16.71 5.09
CA VAL A 195 1.53 15.70 5.86
C VAL A 195 0.86 14.75 4.88
N LEU A 196 1.10 13.45 5.07
CA LEU A 196 0.42 12.40 4.32
C LEU A 196 -0.71 11.81 5.16
N THR A 197 -1.89 11.70 4.55
CA THR A 197 -3.05 11.02 5.14
C THR A 197 -3.43 9.81 4.31
N ALA A 198 -4.11 8.83 4.90
CA ALA A 198 -4.59 7.66 4.16
C ALA A 198 -5.57 8.07 3.04
N ALA A 199 -6.39 9.09 3.29
CA ALA A 199 -7.23 9.71 2.25
C ALA A 199 -6.42 10.28 1.08
N THR A 200 -5.27 10.92 1.34
CA THR A 200 -4.37 11.40 0.28
C THR A 200 -3.80 10.25 -0.54
N VAL A 201 -3.41 9.14 0.11
CA VAL A 201 -2.93 7.94 -0.58
C VAL A 201 -4.02 7.39 -1.50
N ILE A 202 -5.24 7.19 -0.97
CA ILE A 202 -6.36 6.66 -1.75
C ILE A 202 -6.74 7.60 -2.90
N GLY A 203 -6.77 8.91 -2.68
CA GLY A 203 -7.02 9.89 -3.75
C GLY A 203 -5.94 9.85 -4.84
N ALA A 204 -4.67 9.68 -4.45
CA ALA A 204 -3.56 9.60 -5.40
C ALA A 204 -3.59 8.34 -6.29
N LEU A 205 -4.22 7.24 -5.85
CA LEU A 205 -4.48 6.06 -6.69
C LEU A 205 -5.25 6.42 -7.96
N GLY A 206 -6.16 7.39 -7.85
CA GLY A 206 -6.95 7.90 -8.97
C GLY A 206 -6.16 8.78 -9.93
N GLY A 207 -4.88 9.07 -9.65
CA GLY A 207 -4.00 9.86 -10.50
C GLY A 207 -3.40 9.07 -11.67
N ALA A 208 -2.33 9.62 -12.25
CA ALA A 208 -1.50 8.93 -13.24
C ALA A 208 -0.02 9.14 -12.89
N GLY A 209 0.84 8.19 -13.27
CA GLY A 209 2.29 8.31 -13.14
C GLY A 209 2.80 8.01 -11.73
N THR A 210 3.96 8.59 -11.38
CA THR A 210 4.73 8.22 -10.19
C THR A 210 3.95 8.32 -8.88
N ALA A 211 3.14 9.37 -8.71
CA ALA A 211 2.34 9.54 -7.50
C ALA A 211 1.34 8.39 -7.30
N ALA A 212 0.69 7.94 -8.38
CA ALA A 212 -0.26 6.84 -8.33
C ALA A 212 0.41 5.50 -8.03
N VAL A 213 1.61 5.27 -8.59
CA VAL A 213 2.40 4.06 -8.30
C VAL A 213 2.89 4.03 -6.85
N LEU A 214 3.39 5.15 -6.33
CA LEU A 214 3.81 5.27 -4.93
C LEU A 214 2.63 5.06 -3.99
N ALA A 215 1.48 5.66 -4.29
CA ALA A 215 0.26 5.47 -3.53
C ALA A 215 -0.20 4.01 -3.53
N TYR A 216 -0.13 3.35 -4.69
CA TYR A 216 -0.45 1.93 -4.81
C TYR A 216 0.50 1.06 -3.99
N ASN A 217 1.80 1.33 -4.00
CA ASN A 217 2.74 0.57 -3.17
C ASN A 217 2.43 0.74 -1.67
N ILE A 218 2.13 1.96 -1.20
CA ILE A 218 1.72 2.18 0.20
C ILE A 218 0.46 1.38 0.53
N TYR A 219 -0.54 1.42 -0.35
CA TYR A 219 -1.81 0.71 -0.18
C TYR A 219 -1.62 -0.82 -0.14
N ASP A 220 -0.82 -1.36 -1.06
CA ASP A 220 -0.51 -2.80 -1.16
C ASP A 220 0.33 -3.29 0.04
N ASP A 221 1.34 -2.50 0.45
CA ASP A 221 2.18 -2.80 1.60
C ASP A 221 1.34 -2.75 2.89
N SER A 222 0.45 -1.76 3.04
CA SER A 222 -0.52 -1.67 4.15
C SER A 222 -1.36 -2.95 4.24
N ASN A 223 -2.10 -3.29 3.19
CA ASN A 223 -2.97 -4.47 3.17
C ASN A 223 -2.21 -5.77 3.42
N SER A 224 -1.02 -5.91 2.84
CA SER A 224 -0.16 -7.08 3.04
C SER A 224 0.34 -7.17 4.49
N GLY A 225 0.70 -6.04 5.09
CA GLY A 225 1.10 -5.94 6.48
C GLY A 225 -0.02 -6.33 7.43
N HIS A 226 -1.23 -5.81 7.23
CA HIS A 226 -2.43 -6.21 7.99
C HIS A 226 -2.72 -7.72 7.88
N ALA A 227 -2.58 -8.30 6.68
CA ALA A 227 -2.74 -9.74 6.49
C ALA A 227 -1.69 -10.55 7.28
N SER A 228 -0.42 -10.13 7.26
CA SER A 228 0.64 -10.78 8.03
C SER A 228 0.44 -10.63 9.54
N MET A 229 0.01 -9.46 10.03
CA MET A 229 -0.36 -9.28 11.44
C MET A 229 -1.46 -10.26 11.86
N LYS A 230 -2.52 -10.37 11.06
CA LYS A 230 -3.62 -11.30 11.33
C LYS A 230 -3.17 -12.76 11.36
N ASN A 231 -2.29 -13.15 10.45
CA ASN A 231 -1.74 -14.51 10.42
C ASN A 231 -0.84 -14.78 11.64
N ALA A 232 0.02 -13.83 12.02
CA ALA A 232 0.84 -13.92 13.22
C ALA A 232 -0.03 -14.03 14.49
N TYR A 233 -1.07 -13.21 14.59
CA TYR A 233 -2.01 -13.24 15.70
C TYR A 233 -2.76 -14.57 15.79
N SER A 234 -3.18 -15.14 14.64
CA SER A 234 -3.80 -16.47 14.59
C SER A 234 -2.87 -17.58 15.07
N VAL A 235 -1.57 -17.48 14.78
CA VAL A 235 -0.57 -18.41 15.33
C VAL A 235 -0.54 -18.32 16.86
N LEU A 236 -0.54 -17.10 17.43
CA LEU A 236 -0.55 -16.89 18.88
C LEU A 236 -1.82 -17.43 19.55
N GLN A 237 -2.99 -17.29 18.91
CA GLN A 237 -4.25 -17.86 19.42
C GLN A 237 -4.26 -19.39 19.49
N SER A 238 -3.31 -20.05 18.84
CA SER A 238 -3.19 -21.51 18.82
C SER A 238 -2.25 -22.08 19.90
N TYR A 239 -1.68 -21.22 20.75
CA TYR A 239 -0.89 -21.58 21.94
C TYR A 239 -1.78 -21.65 23.17
#